data_AF-A0A0R3R347-F1
#
_entry.id   AF-A0A0R3R347-F1
#
_cell.length_a   1.000
_cell.length_b   1.000
_cell.length_c   1.000
_cell.angle_alpha   90.00
_cell.angle_beta   90.00
_cell.angle_gamma   90.00
#
_symmetry.space_group_name_H-M   'P 1'
#
loop_
_entity.id
_entity.type
_entity.pdbx_description
1 polymer ?
#
loop_
_entity_poly.entity_id
_entity_poly.type
_entity_poly.pdbx_seq_one_letter_code
_entity_poly.pdbx_strand_id
1 'polypeptide(L)'
;MVSTQWSWDSARLIALVLNALYGLEQYYNSCYKDLNADGLFGLRIIEGHLKSIQEHVDGRGVDSEIMDEIRNLSLMASMIANKSLPFVASRDREYFNEYQFLLHRPYKMNFIPQRTNERFRWKEKQLKTSKSDKIFPPPILLAEKQSSRCFIELLLANSNLTLKPYNCHLSIDCMERMLNQRGFTGYQLTRQILYVSIALQVYIHIQFSCAYRY
;
A
#
# COMPACT_ATOMS: atom_id res chain seq x y z
N MET A 1 12.54 33.38 -2.71
CA MET A 1 12.74 31.92 -2.84
C MET A 1 13.09 31.38 -1.46
N VAL A 2 12.22 30.60 -0.85
CA VAL A 2 12.54 29.94 0.42
C VAL A 2 13.31 28.68 0.06
N SER A 3 14.62 28.68 0.33
CA SER A 3 15.42 27.46 0.33
C SER A 3 14.78 26.50 1.32
N THR A 4 14.18 25.42 0.82
CA THR A 4 13.78 24.27 1.61
C THR A 4 15.06 23.62 2.12
N GLN A 5 15.64 24.16 3.19
CA GLN A 5 16.79 23.56 3.85
C GLN A 5 16.24 22.45 4.74
N TRP A 6 16.37 21.21 4.29
CA TRP A 6 15.89 20.05 5.03
C TRP A 6 16.68 19.95 6.33
N SER A 7 16.02 19.68 7.44
CA SER A 7 16.74 19.40 8.69
C SER A 7 17.65 18.18 8.49
N TRP A 8 18.78 18.13 9.19
CA TRP A 8 19.68 16.98 9.20
C TRP A 8 18.95 15.66 9.47
N ASP A 9 17.96 15.68 10.37
CA ASP A 9 17.12 14.52 10.67
C ASP A 9 16.30 14.06 9.45
N SER A 10 15.75 15.01 8.69
CA SER A 10 14.97 14.70 7.48
C SER A 10 15.85 14.09 6.39
N ALA A 11 17.04 14.68 6.15
CA ALA A 11 17.99 14.15 5.17
C ALA A 11 18.47 12.73 5.53
N ARG A 12 18.75 12.49 6.82
CA ARG A 12 19.13 11.17 7.33
C ARG A 12 18.01 10.15 7.14
N LEU A 13 16.76 10.54 7.42
CA LEU A 13 15.60 9.65 7.26
C LEU A 13 15.37 9.28 5.79
N ILE A 14 15.49 10.23 4.85
CA ILE A 14 15.43 9.93 3.41
C ILE A 14 16.49 8.90 3.05
N ALA A 15 17.76 9.15 3.40
CA ALA A 15 18.85 8.28 3.03
C ALA A 15 18.65 6.85 3.58
N LEU A 16 18.17 6.73 4.82
CA LEU A 16 17.83 5.43 5.41
C LEU A 16 16.71 4.71 4.64
N VAL A 17 15.67 5.44 4.24
CA VAL A 17 14.55 4.87 3.48
C VAL A 17 15.00 4.44 2.08
N LEU A 18 15.74 5.28 1.35
CA LEU A 18 16.23 4.95 0.01
C LEU A 18 17.17 3.74 0.05
N ASN A 19 18.09 3.68 1.01
CA ASN A 19 18.99 2.55 1.16
C ASN A 19 18.24 1.24 1.52
N ALA A 20 17.20 1.33 2.35
CA ALA A 20 16.35 0.18 2.66
C ALA A 20 15.57 -0.31 1.44
N LEU A 21 15.04 0.61 0.62
CA LEU A 21 14.37 0.27 -0.64
C LEU A 21 15.34 -0.38 -1.63
N TYR A 22 16.55 0.15 -1.77
CA TYR A 22 17.59 -0.45 -2.58
C TYR A 22 17.88 -1.90 -2.16
N GLY A 23 18.12 -2.13 -0.86
CA GLY A 23 18.36 -3.48 -0.35
C GLY A 23 17.19 -4.45 -0.59
N LEU A 24 15.95 -3.96 -0.44
CA LEU A 24 14.75 -4.72 -0.72
C LEU A 24 14.64 -5.09 -2.21
N GLU A 25 14.89 -4.14 -3.11
CA GLU A 25 14.86 -4.37 -4.55
C GLU A 25 15.97 -5.34 -5.00
N GLN A 26 17.17 -5.26 -4.40
CA GLN A 26 18.23 -6.25 -4.65
C GLN A 26 17.78 -7.66 -4.25
N TYR A 27 17.17 -7.80 -3.06
CA TYR A 27 16.61 -9.07 -2.63
C TYR A 27 15.54 -9.57 -3.61
N TYR A 28 14.55 -8.74 -3.95
CA TYR A 28 13.48 -9.10 -4.89
C TYR A 28 13.99 -9.42 -6.30
N ASN A 29 15.03 -8.73 -6.77
CA ASN A 29 15.65 -9.05 -8.05
C ASN A 29 16.35 -10.41 -8.03
N SER A 30 16.94 -10.81 -6.90
CA SER A 30 17.57 -12.13 -6.75
C SER A 30 16.56 -13.28 -6.70
N CYS A 31 15.37 -13.04 -6.17
CA CYS A 31 14.30 -14.04 -6.01
C CYS A 31 13.07 -13.77 -6.88
N TYR A 32 13.21 -13.04 -7.98
CA TYR A 32 12.09 -12.56 -8.81
C TYR A 32 11.15 -13.66 -9.32
N LYS A 33 11.70 -14.88 -9.54
CA LYS A 33 10.90 -16.06 -9.95
C LYS A 33 10.04 -16.59 -8.81
N ASP A 34 10.44 -16.38 -7.57
CA ASP A 34 9.82 -16.91 -6.35
C ASP A 34 8.93 -15.90 -5.64
N LEU A 35 8.86 -14.66 -6.15
CA LEU A 35 7.92 -13.67 -5.65
C LEU A 35 6.49 -14.18 -5.75
N ASN A 36 5.73 -13.97 -4.68
CA ASN A 36 4.28 -14.13 -4.67
C ASN A 36 3.62 -12.82 -5.14
N ALA A 37 2.30 -12.84 -5.26
CA ALA A 37 1.55 -11.67 -5.70
C ALA A 37 1.66 -10.48 -4.74
N ASP A 38 1.80 -10.72 -3.43
CA ASP A 38 2.04 -9.65 -2.44
C ASP A 38 3.39 -8.97 -2.65
N GLY A 39 4.46 -9.74 -2.92
CA GLY A 39 5.78 -9.20 -3.25
C GLY A 39 5.78 -8.39 -4.55
N LEU A 40 5.09 -8.90 -5.58
CA LEU A 40 4.87 -8.17 -6.84
C LEU A 40 4.09 -6.88 -6.61
N PHE A 41 3.04 -6.92 -5.79
CA PHE A 41 2.25 -5.74 -5.45
C PHE A 41 3.08 -4.71 -4.68
N GLY A 42 3.94 -5.16 -3.76
CA GLY A 42 4.90 -4.29 -3.06
C GLY A 42 5.81 -3.53 -4.03
N LEU A 43 6.32 -4.18 -5.08
CA LEU A 43 7.10 -3.51 -6.13
C LEU A 43 6.27 -2.45 -6.89
N ARG A 44 4.98 -2.71 -7.15
CA ARG A 44 4.08 -1.71 -7.78
C ARG A 44 3.82 -0.51 -6.89
N ILE A 45 3.78 -0.71 -5.57
CA ILE A 45 3.70 0.38 -4.59
C ILE A 45 4.97 1.22 -4.63
N ILE A 46 6.14 0.60 -4.57
CA ILE A 46 7.42 1.33 -4.62
C ILE A 46 7.52 2.13 -5.93
N GLU A 47 7.29 1.48 -7.07
CA GLU A 47 7.28 2.12 -8.39
C GLU A 47 6.34 3.34 -8.43
N GLY A 48 5.09 3.16 -8.02
CA GLY A 48 4.09 4.21 -8.11
C GLY A 48 4.28 5.35 -7.11
N HIS A 49 4.63 5.04 -5.85
CA HIS A 49 4.86 6.05 -4.82
C HIS A 49 6.08 6.92 -5.13
N LEU A 50 7.20 6.32 -5.57
CA LEU A 50 8.39 7.08 -5.93
C LEU A 50 8.14 7.97 -7.16
N LYS A 51 7.37 7.50 -8.15
CA LYS A 51 6.91 8.35 -9.27
C LYS A 51 6.06 9.52 -8.80
N SER A 52 5.08 9.27 -7.91
CA SER A 52 4.24 10.33 -7.35
C SER A 52 5.03 11.34 -6.52
N ILE A 53 6.04 10.90 -5.77
CA ILE A 53 6.95 11.81 -5.05
C ILE A 53 7.70 12.68 -6.05
N GLN A 54 8.30 12.09 -7.09
CA GLN A 54 9.00 12.84 -8.14
C GLN A 54 8.11 13.92 -8.76
N GLU A 55 6.91 13.56 -9.19
CA GLU A 55 5.92 14.47 -9.78
C GLU A 55 5.56 15.62 -8.81
N HIS A 56 5.53 15.36 -7.50
CA HIS A 56 5.17 16.37 -6.50
C HIS A 56 6.31 17.34 -6.17
N VAL A 57 7.55 16.85 -6.13
CA VAL A 57 8.72 17.64 -5.69
C VAL A 57 9.53 18.23 -6.85
N ASP A 58 9.21 17.88 -8.09
CA ASP A 58 9.85 18.44 -9.28
C ASP A 58 9.79 19.97 -9.27
N GLY A 59 10.93 20.60 -9.55
CA GLY A 59 11.09 22.06 -9.49
C GLY A 59 11.02 22.70 -8.09
N ARG A 60 10.92 21.92 -6.99
CA ARG A 60 10.82 22.45 -5.60
C ARG A 60 12.14 22.48 -4.82
N GLY A 61 13.27 22.48 -5.52
CA GLY A 61 14.60 22.64 -4.93
C GLY A 61 15.07 21.43 -4.10
N VAL A 62 14.68 20.22 -4.49
CA VAL A 62 15.26 18.97 -3.97
C VAL A 62 16.58 18.70 -4.69
N ASP A 63 17.56 18.18 -3.95
CA ASP A 63 18.87 17.81 -4.49
C ASP A 63 18.75 16.80 -5.64
N SER A 64 19.51 17.02 -6.72
CA SER A 64 19.44 16.20 -7.92
C SER A 64 19.84 14.75 -7.69
N GLU A 65 20.79 14.48 -6.78
CA GLU A 65 21.23 13.11 -6.48
C GLU A 65 20.10 12.32 -5.79
N ILE A 66 19.37 12.97 -4.87
CA ILE A 66 18.19 12.38 -4.24
C ILE A 66 17.11 12.10 -5.28
N MET A 67 16.89 13.03 -6.21
CA MET A 67 15.89 12.86 -7.27
C MET A 67 16.25 11.74 -8.24
N ASP A 68 17.52 11.61 -8.59
CA ASP A 68 18.01 10.54 -9.46
C ASP A 68 17.92 9.18 -8.76
N GLU A 69 18.22 9.10 -7.46
CA GLU A 69 18.07 7.87 -6.69
C GLU A 69 16.60 7.43 -6.60
N ILE A 70 15.70 8.36 -6.30
CA ILE A 70 14.24 8.10 -6.30
C ILE A 70 13.79 7.61 -7.69
N ARG A 71 14.32 8.19 -8.78
CA ARG A 71 14.02 7.76 -10.15
C ARG A 71 14.55 6.35 -10.43
N ASN A 72 15.78 6.06 -10.06
CA ASN A 72 16.44 4.78 -10.30
C ASN A 72 15.72 3.64 -9.57
N LEU A 73 15.39 3.83 -8.29
CA LEU A 73 14.62 2.86 -7.51
C LEU A 73 13.23 2.62 -8.13
N SER A 74 12.52 3.69 -8.50
CA SER A 74 11.24 3.56 -9.22
C SER A 74 11.36 2.70 -10.49
N LEU A 75 12.41 2.92 -11.29
CA LEU A 75 12.64 2.17 -12.53
C LEU A 75 13.02 0.71 -12.25
N MET A 76 13.85 0.47 -11.25
CA MET A 76 14.27 -0.88 -10.84
C MET A 76 13.08 -1.67 -10.30
N ALA A 77 12.24 -1.07 -9.46
CA ALA A 77 10.98 -1.67 -9.01
C ALA A 77 10.08 -2.08 -10.19
N SER A 78 9.91 -1.19 -11.19
CA SER A 78 9.14 -1.48 -12.40
C SER A 78 9.70 -2.68 -13.18
N MET A 79 11.02 -2.69 -13.37
CA MET A 79 11.72 -3.76 -14.08
C MET A 79 11.54 -5.11 -13.37
N ILE A 80 11.77 -5.17 -12.05
CA ILE A 80 11.62 -6.41 -11.28
C ILE A 80 10.15 -6.87 -11.31
N ALA A 81 9.20 -5.95 -11.15
CA ALA A 81 7.77 -6.27 -11.18
C ALA A 81 7.37 -6.89 -12.53
N ASN A 82 7.76 -6.25 -13.63
CA ASN A 82 7.47 -6.75 -14.99
C ASN A 82 8.11 -8.11 -15.24
N LYS A 83 9.35 -8.30 -14.78
CA LYS A 83 10.08 -9.58 -14.91
C LYS A 83 9.44 -10.71 -14.10
N SER A 84 8.81 -10.39 -12.97
CA SER A 84 8.22 -11.36 -12.04
C SER A 84 6.78 -11.73 -12.41
N LEU A 85 6.09 -10.85 -13.12
CA LEU A 85 4.68 -10.98 -13.52
C LEU A 85 4.31 -12.36 -14.12
N PRO A 86 5.04 -12.94 -15.10
CA PRO A 86 4.68 -14.25 -15.64
C PRO A 86 4.85 -15.40 -14.62
N PHE A 87 5.81 -15.29 -13.69
CA PHE A 87 6.03 -16.31 -12.66
C PHE A 87 4.91 -16.29 -11.61
N VAL A 88 4.48 -15.08 -11.21
CA VAL A 88 3.34 -14.91 -10.32
C VAL A 88 2.06 -15.41 -10.97
N ALA A 89 1.80 -15.04 -12.22
CA ALA A 89 0.60 -15.42 -12.96
C ALA A 89 0.45 -16.93 -13.16
N SER A 90 1.58 -17.65 -13.30
CA SER A 90 1.58 -19.11 -13.45
C SER A 90 1.46 -19.86 -12.12
N ARG A 91 1.96 -19.29 -11.02
CA ARG A 91 1.91 -19.94 -9.69
C ARG A 91 0.53 -19.85 -9.05
N ASP A 92 -0.11 -18.69 -9.12
CA ASP A 92 -1.41 -18.48 -8.50
C ASP A 92 -2.33 -17.71 -9.45
N ARG A 93 -2.94 -18.47 -10.37
CA ARG A 93 -3.75 -17.90 -11.45
C ARG A 93 -5.05 -17.29 -10.93
N GLU A 94 -5.65 -17.86 -9.88
CA GLU A 94 -6.90 -17.36 -9.29
C GLU A 94 -6.64 -16.01 -8.62
N TYR A 95 -5.65 -15.93 -7.72
CA TYR A 95 -5.26 -14.67 -7.10
C TYR A 95 -4.78 -13.65 -8.13
N PHE A 96 -3.96 -14.06 -9.10
CA PHE A 96 -3.51 -13.15 -10.15
C PHE A 96 -4.67 -12.53 -10.93
N ASN A 97 -5.70 -13.31 -11.26
CA ASN A 97 -6.88 -12.82 -12.00
C ASN A 97 -7.70 -11.83 -11.17
N GLU A 98 -7.85 -12.07 -9.86
CA GLU A 98 -8.57 -11.19 -8.95
C GLU A 98 -7.85 -9.84 -8.77
N TYR A 99 -6.52 -9.86 -8.73
CA TYR A 99 -5.70 -8.68 -8.45
C TYR A 99 -4.99 -8.09 -9.69
N GLN A 100 -5.28 -8.59 -10.89
CA GLN A 100 -4.55 -8.25 -12.12
C GLN A 100 -4.41 -6.73 -12.32
N PHE A 101 -5.44 -5.95 -12.03
CA PHE A 101 -5.41 -4.52 -12.27
C PHE A 101 -4.41 -3.77 -11.37
N LEU A 102 -4.14 -4.30 -10.16
CA LEU A 102 -3.12 -3.80 -9.26
C LEU A 102 -1.72 -4.27 -9.64
N LEU A 103 -1.60 -5.49 -10.16
CA LEU A 103 -0.31 -6.11 -10.46
C LEU A 103 0.31 -5.63 -11.77
N HIS A 104 -0.50 -5.12 -12.71
CA HIS A 104 -0.03 -4.65 -14.02
C HIS A 104 0.33 -3.17 -14.07
N ARG A 105 -0.01 -2.38 -13.05
CA ARG A 105 0.19 -0.92 -13.08
C ARG A 105 0.90 -0.44 -11.82
N PRO A 106 1.75 0.59 -11.92
CA PRO A 106 2.27 1.27 -10.74
C PRO A 106 1.12 1.82 -9.91
N TYR A 107 1.24 1.65 -8.60
CA TYR A 107 0.25 2.15 -7.66
C TYR A 107 0.54 3.62 -7.31
N LYS A 108 0.00 4.55 -8.09
CA LYS A 108 0.24 5.99 -7.91
C LYS A 108 -0.53 6.51 -6.70
N MET A 109 0.11 7.39 -5.92
CA MET A 109 -0.52 8.12 -4.83
C MET A 109 -0.84 9.56 -5.23
N ASN A 110 -2.07 10.01 -4.99
CA ASN A 110 -2.38 11.43 -4.97
C ASN A 110 -1.91 12.00 -3.63
N PHE A 111 -0.69 12.56 -3.62
CA PHE A 111 -0.05 13.02 -2.39
C PHE A 111 -0.68 14.35 -1.92
N ILE A 112 -1.63 14.26 -0.99
CA ILE A 112 -1.97 15.37 -0.10
C ILE A 112 -1.45 14.96 1.28
N PRO A 113 -0.26 15.40 1.69
CA PRO A 113 0.28 15.05 3.00
C PRO A 113 -0.64 15.62 4.07
N GLN A 114 -1.42 14.75 4.71
CA GLN A 114 -2.24 15.11 5.84
C GLN A 114 -1.47 14.80 7.11
N ARG A 115 -1.40 15.78 8.01
CA ARG A 115 -0.83 15.58 9.34
C ARG A 115 -1.71 14.55 10.05
N THR A 116 -1.16 13.41 10.42
CA THR A 116 -1.90 12.41 11.18
C THR A 116 -2.36 13.04 12.48
N ASN A 117 -3.67 13.06 12.72
CA ASN A 117 -4.20 13.55 13.99
C ASN A 117 -3.81 12.55 15.09
N GLU A 118 -2.92 12.99 15.97
CA GLU A 118 -2.32 12.16 17.02
C GLU A 118 -3.34 11.51 17.95
N ARG A 119 -4.57 12.05 18.03
CA ARG A 119 -5.67 11.47 18.80
C ARG A 119 -6.12 10.09 18.29
N PHE A 120 -5.90 9.81 17.00
CA PHE A 120 -6.22 8.51 16.39
C PHE A 120 -5.06 7.52 16.44
N ARG A 121 -3.89 7.93 16.94
CA ARG A 121 -2.77 7.01 17.13
C ARG A 121 -3.13 5.99 18.21
N TRP A 122 -3.08 4.71 17.87
CA TRP A 122 -3.20 3.65 18.86
C TRP A 122 -2.07 3.79 19.89
N LYS A 123 -2.45 3.83 21.17
CA LYS A 123 -1.47 3.84 22.27
C LYS A 123 -0.76 2.49 22.31
N GLU A 124 0.48 2.44 22.77
CA GLU A 124 1.27 1.19 22.78
C GLU A 124 0.57 0.04 23.55
N LYS A 125 -0.16 0.39 24.61
CA LYS A 125 -1.01 -0.54 25.38
C LYS A 125 -2.20 -1.12 24.59
N GLN A 126 -2.60 -0.50 23.48
CA GLN A 126 -3.67 -0.93 22.59
C GLN A 126 -3.14 -1.76 21.41
N LEU A 127 -1.83 -1.73 21.15
CA LEU A 127 -1.16 -2.55 20.14
C LEU A 127 -0.88 -3.96 20.65
N LYS A 128 -0.65 -4.11 21.96
CA LYS A 128 -0.41 -5.40 22.62
C LYS A 128 -1.73 -5.91 23.17
N THR A 129 -2.23 -7.03 22.66
CA THR A 129 -3.21 -7.85 23.39
C THR A 129 -2.52 -8.32 24.66
N SER A 130 -2.91 -7.81 25.84
CA SER A 130 -2.34 -8.31 27.08
C SER A 130 -2.74 -9.78 27.24
N LYS A 131 -1.83 -10.64 27.69
CA LYS A 131 -2.19 -12.00 28.14
C LYS A 131 -3.23 -11.99 29.28
N SER A 132 -3.39 -10.84 29.96
CA SER A 132 -4.43 -10.60 30.96
C SER A 132 -5.75 -10.06 30.39
N ASP A 133 -5.76 -9.59 29.15
CA ASP A 133 -6.99 -9.20 28.48
C ASP A 133 -7.64 -10.49 28.01
N LYS A 134 -8.53 -11.02 28.83
CA LYS A 134 -9.47 -12.08 28.46
C LYS A 134 -10.43 -11.57 27.38
N ILE A 135 -9.91 -11.19 26.22
CA ILE A 135 -10.72 -11.01 25.01
C ILE A 135 -11.12 -12.43 24.63
N PHE A 136 -12.29 -12.83 25.11
CA PHE A 136 -13.01 -14.00 24.62
C PHE A 136 -13.92 -13.50 23.50
N PRO A 137 -13.73 -13.96 22.25
CA PRO A 137 -12.74 -14.94 21.79
C PRO A 137 -11.37 -14.30 21.53
N PRO A 138 -10.27 -15.11 21.53
CA PRO A 138 -8.94 -14.62 21.11
C PRO A 138 -9.06 -13.88 19.77
N PRO A 139 -8.22 -12.85 19.50
CA PRO A 139 -8.27 -12.15 18.23
C PRO A 139 -8.22 -13.19 17.13
N ILE A 140 -9.35 -13.37 16.45
CA ILE A 140 -9.51 -14.38 15.42
C ILE A 140 -8.42 -14.05 14.41
N LEU A 141 -7.45 -14.94 14.27
CA LEU A 141 -6.40 -14.78 13.26
C LEU A 141 -7.11 -14.40 11.97
N LEU A 142 -6.77 -13.23 11.43
CA LEU A 142 -7.34 -12.79 10.18
C LEU A 142 -6.90 -13.81 9.13
N ALA A 143 -7.80 -14.73 8.82
CA ALA A 143 -7.53 -15.78 7.86
C ALA A 143 -7.23 -15.10 6.54
N GLU A 144 -6.15 -15.51 5.88
CA GLU A 144 -5.66 -14.88 4.65
C GLU A 144 -6.80 -14.71 3.63
N LYS A 145 -7.59 -15.77 3.44
CA LYS A 145 -8.79 -15.80 2.59
C LYS A 145 -9.82 -14.71 2.94
N GLN A 146 -10.05 -14.43 4.23
CA GLN A 146 -10.99 -13.39 4.67
C GLN A 146 -10.45 -12.00 4.37
N SER A 147 -9.17 -11.75 4.66
CA SER A 147 -8.53 -10.48 4.31
C SER A 147 -8.48 -10.25 2.80
N SER A 148 -8.17 -11.28 2.02
CA SER A 148 -8.17 -11.21 0.55
C SER A 148 -9.56 -10.85 0.04
N ARG A 149 -10.63 -11.47 0.57
CA ARG A 149 -12.02 -11.09 0.24
C ARG A 149 -12.28 -9.60 0.46
N CYS A 150 -11.81 -9.03 1.57
CA CYS A 150 -11.98 -7.61 1.85
C CYS A 150 -11.20 -6.72 0.87
N PHE A 151 -9.99 -7.12 0.50
CA PHE A 151 -9.28 -6.41 -0.57
C PHE A 151 -10.04 -6.49 -1.89
N ILE A 152 -10.53 -7.66 -2.30
CA ILE A 152 -11.31 -7.82 -3.54
C ILE A 152 -12.54 -6.93 -3.51
N GLU A 153 -13.28 -6.90 -2.39
CA GLU A 153 -14.45 -6.05 -2.23
C GLU A 153 -14.10 -4.56 -2.41
N LEU A 154 -13.05 -4.10 -1.73
CA LEU A 154 -12.57 -2.73 -1.81
C LEU A 154 -12.14 -2.33 -3.23
N LEU A 155 -11.55 -3.28 -3.95
CA LEU A 155 -10.97 -3.11 -5.27
C LEU A 155 -12.00 -3.22 -6.40
N LEU A 156 -12.95 -4.15 -6.29
CA LEU A 156 -14.05 -4.31 -7.25
C LEU A 156 -15.04 -3.15 -7.17
N ALA A 157 -15.24 -2.56 -5.98
CA ALA A 157 -15.99 -1.31 -5.83
C ALA A 157 -15.41 -0.16 -6.67
N ASN A 158 -14.16 -0.27 -7.13
CA ASN A 158 -13.47 0.70 -8.00
C ASN A 158 -13.37 0.24 -9.47
N SER A 159 -13.73 -1.02 -9.78
CA SER A 159 -13.53 -1.59 -11.11
C SER A 159 -14.76 -1.39 -12.01
N ASN A 160 -14.56 -0.77 -13.18
CA ASN A 160 -15.54 -0.64 -14.27
C ASN A 160 -15.98 -1.98 -14.92
N LEU A 161 -15.58 -3.14 -14.37
CA LEU A 161 -15.65 -4.44 -15.04
C LEU A 161 -16.98 -5.18 -14.88
N THR A 162 -17.91 -4.66 -14.09
CA THR A 162 -19.26 -5.22 -14.00
C THR A 162 -20.31 -4.15 -14.22
N LEU A 163 -21.27 -4.42 -15.11
CA LEU A 163 -22.52 -3.69 -15.38
C LEU A 163 -23.45 -3.50 -14.16
N LYS A 164 -22.95 -3.71 -12.93
CA LYS A 164 -23.67 -3.45 -11.68
C LYS A 164 -23.34 -2.03 -11.20
N PRO A 165 -24.32 -1.30 -10.65
CA PRO A 165 -24.07 0.01 -10.08
C PRO A 165 -22.98 -0.10 -9.03
N TYR A 166 -22.00 0.80 -9.11
CA TYR A 166 -20.97 1.00 -8.11
C TYR A 166 -21.58 0.96 -6.72
N ASN A 167 -21.27 -0.06 -5.94
CA ASN A 167 -21.70 -0.09 -4.56
C ASN A 167 -20.69 0.77 -3.79
N CYS A 168 -20.99 2.06 -3.55
CA CYS A 168 -20.14 2.98 -2.77
C CYS A 168 -20.08 2.56 -1.26
N HIS A 169 -20.32 1.28 -0.92
CA HIS A 169 -20.44 0.72 0.43
C HIS A 169 -19.59 -0.54 0.60
N LEU A 170 -18.57 -0.46 1.46
CA LEU A 170 -17.84 -1.62 1.97
C LEU A 170 -18.69 -2.39 2.98
N SER A 171 -18.55 -3.70 3.02
CA SER A 171 -19.26 -4.57 3.95
C SER A 171 -18.86 -4.25 5.38
N ILE A 172 -19.86 -4.25 6.26
CA ILE A 172 -19.66 -4.05 7.69
C ILE A 172 -18.66 -5.08 8.24
N ASP A 173 -18.73 -6.32 7.76
CA ASP A 173 -17.79 -7.39 8.13
C ASP A 173 -16.33 -7.04 7.78
N CYS A 174 -16.06 -6.52 6.57
CA CYS A 174 -14.71 -6.11 6.21
C CYS A 174 -14.23 -4.88 6.96
N MET A 175 -15.11 -3.91 7.22
CA MET A 175 -14.76 -2.76 8.06
C MET A 175 -14.45 -3.18 9.49
N GLU A 176 -15.24 -4.08 10.08
CA GLU A 176 -15.03 -4.55 11.45
C GLU A 176 -13.72 -5.34 11.58
N ARG A 177 -13.45 -6.27 10.66
CA ARG A 177 -12.24 -7.10 10.67
C ARG A 177 -10.96 -6.32 10.35
N MET A 178 -11.02 -5.41 9.37
CA MET A 178 -9.83 -4.72 8.89
C MET A 178 -9.51 -3.44 9.68
N LEU A 179 -10.51 -2.78 10.27
CA LEU A 179 -10.33 -1.49 10.96
C LEU A 179 -10.50 -1.58 12.48
N ASN A 180 -11.45 -2.38 12.97
CA ASN A 180 -11.79 -2.41 14.40
C ASN A 180 -11.04 -3.50 15.17
N GLN A 181 -10.56 -4.55 14.49
CA GLN A 181 -9.80 -5.62 15.13
C GLN A 181 -8.37 -5.17 15.46
N ARG A 182 -7.99 -5.31 16.73
CA ARG A 182 -6.69 -4.87 17.27
C ARG A 182 -5.80 -6.06 17.63
N GLY A 183 -4.53 -5.78 17.90
CA GLY A 183 -3.58 -6.76 18.40
C GLY A 183 -2.94 -7.64 17.33
N PHE A 184 -3.13 -7.34 16.04
CA PHE A 184 -2.38 -7.99 14.99
C PHE A 184 -0.92 -7.54 14.99
N THR A 185 -0.06 -8.48 14.65
CA THR A 185 1.39 -8.27 14.54
C THR A 185 1.90 -8.91 13.25
N GLY A 186 3.09 -8.50 12.81
CA GLY A 186 3.71 -9.02 11.59
C GLY A 186 2.81 -8.89 10.36
N TYR A 187 2.67 -9.98 9.60
CA TYR A 187 1.97 -10.03 8.33
C TYR A 187 0.52 -9.52 8.39
N GLN A 188 -0.23 -9.86 9.44
CA GLN A 188 -1.63 -9.44 9.59
C GLN A 188 -1.78 -7.93 9.78
N LEU A 189 -0.86 -7.31 10.53
CA LEU A 189 -0.82 -5.86 10.70
C LEU A 189 -0.48 -5.17 9.37
N THR A 190 0.48 -5.71 8.63
CA THR A 190 0.83 -5.21 7.28
C THR A 190 -0.39 -5.22 6.37
N ARG A 191 -1.20 -6.29 6.39
CA ARG A 191 -2.45 -6.36 5.61
C ARG A 191 -3.49 -5.32 6.05
N GLN A 192 -3.64 -5.05 7.35
CA GLN A 192 -4.53 -3.97 7.80
C GLN A 192 -4.06 -2.59 7.33
N ILE A 193 -2.77 -2.28 7.49
CA ILE A 193 -2.18 -1.01 7.03
C ILE A 193 -2.38 -0.85 5.53
N LEU A 194 -2.12 -1.91 4.77
CA LEU A 194 -2.30 -1.93 3.32
C LEU A 194 -3.76 -1.70 2.93
N TYR A 195 -4.71 -2.37 3.59
CA TYR A 195 -6.14 -2.19 3.36
C TYR A 195 -6.58 -0.74 3.60
N VAL A 196 -6.17 -0.14 4.72
CA VAL A 196 -6.46 1.27 5.02
C VAL A 196 -5.87 2.19 3.97
N SER A 197 -4.62 1.93 3.58
CA SER A 197 -3.89 2.75 2.60
C SER A 197 -4.60 2.73 1.24
N ILE A 198 -5.07 1.55 0.82
CA ILE A 198 -5.85 1.40 -0.41
C ILE A 198 -7.22 2.06 -0.27
N ALA A 199 -7.89 1.87 0.87
CA ALA A 199 -9.22 2.43 1.12
C ALA A 199 -9.21 3.95 1.08
N LEU A 200 -8.20 4.60 1.65
CA LEU A 200 -8.07 6.06 1.61
C LEU A 200 -7.96 6.60 0.18
N GLN A 201 -7.27 5.90 -0.71
CA GLN A 201 -7.16 6.32 -2.11
C GLN A 201 -8.42 6.03 -2.92
N VAL A 202 -8.98 4.84 -2.74
CA VAL A 202 -10.20 4.42 -3.43
C VAL A 202 -11.38 5.29 -2.98
N TYR A 203 -11.49 5.62 -1.69
CA TYR A 203 -12.57 6.46 -1.17
C TYR A 203 -12.52 7.89 -1.70
N ILE A 204 -11.32 8.47 -1.89
CA ILE A 204 -11.17 9.78 -2.56
C ILE A 204 -11.66 9.69 -4.01
N HIS A 205 -11.28 8.64 -4.76
CA HIS A 205 -11.77 8.43 -6.11
C HIS A 205 -13.29 8.16 -6.18
N ILE A 206 -13.82 7.37 -5.25
CA ILE A 206 -15.26 7.06 -5.13
C ILE A 206 -16.04 8.31 -4.76
N GLN A 207 -15.58 9.17 -3.83
CA GLN A 207 -16.25 10.42 -3.52
C GLN A 207 -16.31 11.36 -4.73
N PHE A 208 -15.21 11.50 -5.48
CA PHE A 208 -15.22 12.28 -6.72
C PHE A 208 -16.17 11.67 -7.77
N SER A 209 -16.17 10.35 -8.00
CA SER A 209 -17.05 9.73 -8.99
C SER A 209 -18.52 9.63 -8.57
N CYS A 210 -18.83 9.46 -7.28
CA CYS A 210 -20.20 9.45 -6.74
C CYS A 210 -20.75 10.90 -6.58
N ALA A 211 -19.90 11.96 -6.52
CA ALA A 211 -20.33 13.37 -6.43
C ALA A 211 -20.74 14.03 -7.76
N TYR A 212 -20.27 13.54 -8.90
CA TYR A 212 -20.62 14.07 -10.24
C TYR A 212 -21.80 13.33 -10.92
N ARG A 213 -22.66 12.66 -10.13
CA ARG A 213 -23.85 11.93 -10.64
C ARG A 213 -25.19 12.38 -10.03
N TYR A 214 -25.25 13.62 -9.55
CA TYR A 214 -26.50 14.34 -9.29
C TYR A 214 -26.55 15.63 -10.11
#